data_AF-A0A9P5PCE7-F1
#
_entry.id   AF-A0A9P5PCE7-F1
#
_cell.length_a   1.000
_cell.length_b   1.000
_cell.length_c   1.000
_cell.angle_alpha   90.00
_cell.angle_beta   90.00
_cell.angle_gamma   90.00
#
_symmetry.space_group_name_H-M   'P 1'
#
loop_
_entity.id
_entity.type
_entity.pdbx_description
1 polymer ?
#
loop_
_entity_poly.entity_id
_entity_poly.type
_entity_poly.pdbx_seq_one_letter_code
_entity_poly.pdbx_strand_id
1 'polypeptide(L)'
;MPFSISLQPERLVLKADEFAFYNKHTGIENEQVMKEHITSVARNALEIYPYPCIRTFGFLRFRITRSPSGYKRLLELGSTRPNALLLDLGCCFGNDVRKAVDDGFPAQNIVASDLRAEYWNFGHDLFKSTPSTLPAIFIPGDVFDPSFISVQAPLRTTSATSIGIPLKSILQPELGTPKSLDPLRGHLSAIHSSAFFHLFNREEQLLIAKKLASLLSPLPGSIIFGSHVGFTEPHEE
;
A
#
# COMPACT_ATOMS: atom_id res chain seq x y z
N MET A 1 16.64 19.84 15.02
CA MET A 1 16.27 19.28 16.35
C MET A 1 16.28 17.76 16.23
N PRO A 2 16.78 16.99 17.22
CA PRO A 2 16.69 15.54 17.16
C PRO A 2 15.20 15.16 17.15
N PHE A 3 14.76 14.40 16.14
CA PHE A 3 13.38 13.95 16.03
C PHE A 3 13.05 13.03 17.23
N SER A 4 12.10 13.43 18.09
CA SER A 4 11.66 12.59 19.21
C SER A 4 11.12 11.25 18.70
N ILE A 5 11.67 10.12 19.12
CA ILE A 5 11.26 8.80 18.64
C ILE A 5 9.88 8.37 19.23
N SER A 6 9.34 9.11 20.20
CA SER A 6 8.09 8.79 20.87
C SER A 6 6.84 8.98 20.00
N LEU A 7 5.77 8.25 20.34
CA LEU A 7 4.41 8.58 19.89
C LEU A 7 4.01 9.99 20.33
N GLN A 8 3.08 10.59 19.58
CA GLN A 8 2.41 11.86 19.90
C GLN A 8 0.92 11.58 20.16
N PRO A 9 0.53 11.13 21.37
CA PRO A 9 -0.85 10.72 21.68
C PRO A 9 -1.89 11.78 21.37
N GLU A 10 -1.53 13.06 21.51
CA GLU A 10 -2.36 14.22 21.17
C GLU A 10 -2.78 14.27 19.69
N ARG A 11 -2.04 13.57 18.80
CA ARG A 11 -2.38 13.46 17.38
C ARG A 11 -3.31 12.30 17.05
N LEU A 12 -3.62 11.44 18.02
CA LEU A 12 -4.58 10.35 17.85
C LEU A 12 -6.01 10.88 17.90
N VAL A 13 -6.48 11.36 16.75
CA VAL A 13 -7.86 11.82 16.55
C VAL A 13 -8.47 11.02 15.41
N LEU A 14 -9.51 10.25 15.69
CA LEU A 14 -10.30 9.57 14.67
C LEU A 14 -11.46 10.47 14.26
N LYS A 15 -11.65 10.67 12.95
CA LYS A 15 -12.89 11.22 12.42
C LYS A 15 -14.00 10.19 12.52
N ALA A 16 -15.26 10.62 12.41
CA ALA A 16 -16.41 9.73 12.56
C ALA A 16 -16.40 8.57 11.53
N ASP A 17 -16.02 8.85 10.29
CA ASP A 17 -15.90 7.85 9.22
C ASP A 17 -14.75 6.87 9.46
N GLU A 18 -13.60 7.35 9.93
CA GLU A 18 -12.47 6.50 10.31
C GLU A 18 -12.82 5.63 11.53
N PHE A 19 -13.43 6.19 12.57
CA PHE A 19 -13.87 5.42 13.74
C PHE A 19 -14.85 4.32 13.33
N ALA A 20 -15.85 4.64 12.50
CA ALA A 20 -16.79 3.66 11.97
C ALA A 20 -16.09 2.54 11.18
N PHE A 21 -15.05 2.88 10.40
CA PHE A 21 -14.25 1.90 9.69
C PHE A 21 -13.48 0.98 10.64
N TYR A 22 -12.72 1.51 11.61
CA TYR A 22 -11.99 0.67 12.57
C TYR A 22 -12.94 -0.14 13.45
N ASN A 23 -14.08 0.43 13.85
CA ASN A 23 -15.12 -0.28 14.59
C ASN A 23 -15.63 -1.49 13.81
N LYS A 24 -16.03 -1.29 12.54
CA LYS A 24 -16.53 -2.35 11.65
C LYS A 24 -15.55 -3.53 11.56
N HIS A 25 -14.24 -3.25 11.46
CA HIS A 25 -13.23 -4.29 11.27
C HIS A 25 -12.76 -4.94 12.57
N THR A 26 -12.80 -4.23 13.70
CA THR A 26 -12.24 -4.72 14.98
C THR A 26 -13.29 -5.15 16.00
N GLY A 27 -14.55 -4.78 15.79
CA GLY A 27 -15.65 -4.93 16.77
C GLY A 27 -15.49 -4.07 18.04
N ILE A 28 -14.56 -3.10 18.06
CA ILE A 28 -14.35 -2.25 19.23
C ILE A 28 -15.32 -1.05 19.18
N GLU A 29 -16.35 -1.05 20.03
CA GLU A 29 -17.39 -0.01 20.08
C GLU A 29 -17.01 1.21 20.92
N ASN A 30 -16.14 1.02 21.92
CA ASN A 30 -15.73 2.11 22.80
C ASN A 30 -14.54 2.87 22.19
N GLU A 31 -14.68 4.18 21.99
CA GLU A 31 -13.64 5.02 21.38
C GLU A 31 -12.33 5.04 22.17
N GLN A 32 -12.41 5.02 23.51
CA GLN A 32 -11.22 5.00 24.36
C GLN A 32 -10.47 3.67 24.22
N VAL A 33 -11.19 2.54 24.24
CA VAL A 33 -10.60 1.20 24.00
C VAL A 33 -10.01 1.11 22.59
N MET A 34 -10.65 1.72 21.58
CA MET A 34 -10.12 1.79 20.22
C MET A 34 -8.79 2.55 20.18
N LYS A 35 -8.73 3.71 20.85
CA LYS A 35 -7.51 4.53 20.92
C LYS A 35 -6.39 3.80 21.66
N GLU A 36 -6.69 3.07 22.73
CA GLU A 36 -5.73 2.24 23.45
C GLU A 36 -5.18 1.11 22.58
N HIS A 37 -6.05 0.41 21.85
CA HIS A 37 -5.66 -0.63 20.89
C HIS A 37 -4.73 -0.07 19.80
N ILE A 38 -5.12 1.02 19.15
CA ILE A 38 -4.32 1.71 18.12
C ILE A 38 -2.95 2.13 18.71
N THR A 39 -2.95 2.72 19.89
CA THR A 39 -1.72 3.17 20.56
C THR A 39 -0.80 2.00 20.90
N SER A 40 -1.35 0.86 21.33
CA SER A 40 -0.57 -0.35 21.60
C SER A 40 0.11 -0.89 20.34
N VAL A 41 -0.64 -1.03 19.24
CA VAL A 41 -0.07 -1.49 17.96
C VAL A 41 1.00 -0.51 17.46
N ALA A 42 0.72 0.79 17.50
CA ALA A 42 1.67 1.82 17.09
C ALA A 42 2.95 1.79 17.93
N ARG A 43 2.87 1.55 19.25
CA ARG A 43 4.03 1.43 20.13
C ARG A 43 4.92 0.26 19.72
N ASN A 44 4.33 -0.91 19.51
CA ASN A 44 5.07 -2.11 19.09
C ASN A 44 5.75 -1.90 17.73
N ALA A 45 5.09 -1.20 16.80
CA ALA A 45 5.67 -0.92 15.50
C ALA A 45 6.86 0.07 15.52
N LEU A 46 6.87 1.02 16.47
CA LEU A 46 8.01 1.93 16.65
C LEU A 46 9.27 1.20 17.12
N GLU A 47 9.15 0.06 17.79
CA GLU A 47 10.29 -0.77 18.20
C GLU A 47 10.99 -1.39 16.98
N ILE A 48 10.25 -1.64 15.90
CA ILE A 48 10.81 -2.15 14.64
C ILE A 48 11.45 -1.01 13.83
N TYR A 49 10.71 0.07 13.60
CA TYR A 49 11.24 1.26 12.95
C TYR A 49 10.38 2.50 13.23
N PRO A 50 10.97 3.68 13.52
CA PRO A 50 10.19 4.82 13.98
C PRO A 50 9.67 5.72 12.84
N TYR A 51 8.88 5.18 11.89
CA TYR A 51 8.37 6.01 10.79
C TYR A 51 7.53 7.19 11.32
N PRO A 52 7.68 8.40 10.74
CA PRO A 52 6.91 9.57 11.13
C PRO A 52 5.39 9.37 11.09
N CYS A 53 4.89 8.56 10.15
CA CYS A 53 3.47 8.24 10.03
C CYS A 53 2.94 7.43 11.22
N ILE A 54 3.75 6.58 11.87
CA ILE A 54 3.37 5.82 13.08
C ILE A 54 3.37 6.76 14.29
N ARG A 55 4.44 7.53 14.45
CA ARG A 55 4.61 8.50 15.56
C ARG A 55 3.44 9.46 15.70
N THR A 56 2.89 9.88 14.57
CA THR A 56 1.83 10.90 14.48
C THR A 56 0.46 10.32 14.18
N PHE A 57 0.30 9.00 14.18
CA PHE A 57 -0.93 8.29 13.80
C PHE A 57 -1.44 8.63 12.37
N GLY A 58 -0.54 9.08 11.50
CA GLY A 58 -0.82 9.37 10.10
C GLY A 58 -1.17 8.14 9.26
N PHE A 59 -0.79 6.93 9.69
CA PHE A 59 -1.19 5.66 9.04
C PHE A 59 -2.71 5.40 9.12
N LEU A 60 -3.42 6.06 10.06
CA LEU A 60 -4.86 5.87 10.21
C LEU A 60 -5.68 6.48 9.07
N ARG A 61 -5.08 7.34 8.25
CA ARG A 61 -5.76 8.09 7.19
C ARG A 61 -5.76 7.27 5.90
N PHE A 62 -6.93 7.17 5.26
CA PHE A 62 -7.07 6.51 3.95
C PHE A 62 -6.50 7.38 2.82
N ARG A 63 -5.19 7.32 2.58
CA ARG A 63 -4.52 8.16 1.59
C ARG A 63 -4.93 7.82 0.16
N ILE A 64 -5.35 6.59 -0.09
CA ILE A 64 -5.86 6.14 -1.39
C ILE A 64 -7.06 6.97 -1.85
N THR A 65 -7.88 7.44 -0.89
CA THR A 65 -9.06 8.27 -1.15
C THR A 65 -8.74 9.74 -1.46
N ARG A 66 -7.51 10.20 -1.16
CA ARG A 66 -7.08 11.60 -1.37
C ARG A 66 -6.82 11.96 -2.84
N SER A 67 -6.87 10.97 -3.72
CA SER A 67 -6.86 11.15 -5.17
C SER A 67 -8.22 10.72 -5.73
N PRO A 68 -9.28 11.56 -5.66
CA PRO A 68 -10.65 11.12 -5.95
C PRO A 68 -10.81 10.53 -7.36
N SER A 69 -10.16 11.12 -8.37
CA SER A 69 -10.19 10.61 -9.75
C SER A 69 -9.46 9.28 -9.89
N GLY A 70 -8.26 9.15 -9.30
CA GLY A 70 -7.48 7.91 -9.30
C GLY A 70 -8.19 6.78 -8.56
N TYR A 71 -8.80 7.10 -7.41
CA TYR A 71 -9.52 6.10 -6.62
C TYR A 71 -10.82 5.65 -7.28
N LYS A 72 -11.59 6.58 -7.86
CA LYS A 72 -12.76 6.21 -8.68
C LYS A 72 -12.34 5.26 -9.81
N ARG A 73 -11.25 5.59 -10.51
CA ARG A 73 -10.72 4.76 -11.60
C ARG A 73 -10.25 3.38 -11.11
N LEU A 74 -9.66 3.28 -9.93
CA LEU A 74 -9.31 1.99 -9.31
C LEU A 74 -10.55 1.11 -9.12
N LEU A 75 -11.63 1.63 -8.56
CA LEU A 75 -12.86 0.87 -8.32
C LEU A 75 -13.56 0.48 -9.63
N GLU A 76 -13.55 1.37 -10.64
CA GLU A 76 -14.00 1.05 -12.00
C GLU A 76 -13.18 -0.09 -12.61
N LEU A 77 -11.85 -0.06 -12.49
CA LEU A 77 -10.99 -1.14 -12.97
C LEU A 77 -11.32 -2.47 -12.28
N GLY A 78 -11.45 -2.46 -10.95
CA GLY A 78 -11.77 -3.65 -10.16
C GLY A 78 -13.10 -4.31 -10.52
N SER A 79 -14.08 -3.51 -10.98
CA SER A 79 -15.42 -3.99 -11.36
C SER A 79 -15.57 -4.36 -12.83
N THR A 80 -14.80 -3.73 -13.73
CA THR A 80 -14.99 -3.86 -15.19
C THR A 80 -13.92 -4.70 -15.89
N ARG A 81 -12.71 -4.79 -15.31
CA ARG A 81 -11.58 -5.49 -15.94
C ARG A 81 -11.34 -6.84 -15.24
N PRO A 82 -11.47 -7.97 -15.96
CA PRO A 82 -11.19 -9.29 -15.40
C PRO A 82 -9.79 -9.35 -14.81
N ASN A 83 -9.71 -9.77 -13.54
CA ASN A 83 -8.47 -9.87 -12.77
C ASN A 83 -7.63 -8.58 -12.80
N ALA A 84 -8.26 -7.41 -12.69
CA ALA A 84 -7.56 -6.15 -12.48
C ALA A 84 -6.72 -6.23 -11.19
N LEU A 85 -5.42 -5.99 -11.31
CA LEU A 85 -4.48 -6.08 -10.19
C LEU A 85 -4.12 -4.70 -9.64
N LEU A 86 -4.07 -4.58 -8.32
CA LEU A 86 -3.62 -3.41 -7.58
C LEU A 86 -2.32 -3.72 -6.86
N LEU A 87 -1.33 -2.85 -6.98
CA LEU A 87 -0.20 -2.77 -6.05
C LEU A 87 -0.37 -1.55 -5.14
N ASP A 88 -0.28 -1.74 -3.82
CA ASP A 88 -0.08 -0.66 -2.85
C ASP A 88 1.38 -0.68 -2.37
N LEU A 89 2.19 0.27 -2.86
CA LEU A 89 3.63 0.36 -2.55
C LEU A 89 3.90 1.39 -1.45
N GLY A 90 4.54 0.94 -0.37
CA GLY A 90 4.67 1.68 0.88
C GLY A 90 3.39 1.56 1.71
N CYS A 91 2.84 0.35 1.82
CA CYS A 91 1.50 0.12 2.38
C CYS A 91 1.42 0.30 3.90
N CYS A 92 2.56 0.36 4.61
CA CYS A 92 2.61 0.35 6.07
C CYS A 92 1.76 -0.81 6.63
N PHE A 93 0.73 -0.51 7.44
CA PHE A 93 -0.18 -1.51 8.02
C PHE A 93 -1.33 -1.95 7.09
N GLY A 94 -1.35 -1.51 5.83
CA GLY A 94 -2.35 -1.93 4.84
C GLY A 94 -3.73 -1.28 4.98
N ASN A 95 -3.82 -0.10 5.59
CA ASN A 95 -5.09 0.61 5.79
C ASN A 95 -5.75 0.97 4.44
N ASP A 96 -4.96 1.42 3.46
CA ASP A 96 -5.44 1.75 2.12
C ASP A 96 -5.90 0.50 1.34
N VAL A 97 -5.20 -0.62 1.49
CA VAL A 97 -5.61 -1.94 0.97
C VAL A 97 -7.00 -2.32 1.51
N ARG A 98 -7.20 -2.25 2.83
CA ARG A 98 -8.51 -2.57 3.43
C ARG A 98 -9.61 -1.63 3.01
N LYS A 99 -9.29 -0.33 2.87
CA LYS A 99 -10.26 0.64 2.38
C LYS A 99 -10.69 0.32 0.94
N ALA A 100 -9.75 -0.04 0.07
CA ALA A 100 -10.07 -0.49 -1.30
C ALA A 100 -10.96 -1.74 -1.30
N VAL A 101 -10.69 -2.71 -0.43
CA VAL A 101 -11.52 -3.92 -0.29
C VAL A 101 -12.93 -3.59 0.21
N ASP A 102 -13.04 -2.75 1.23
CA ASP A 102 -14.34 -2.33 1.77
C ASP A 102 -15.22 -1.60 0.75
N ASP A 103 -14.59 -0.91 -0.19
CA ASP A 103 -15.26 -0.20 -1.29
C ASP A 103 -15.45 -1.06 -2.55
N GLY A 104 -15.11 -2.35 -2.48
CA GLY A 104 -15.45 -3.34 -3.50
C GLY A 104 -14.30 -3.77 -4.43
N PHE A 105 -13.05 -3.38 -4.17
CA PHE A 105 -11.92 -3.93 -4.92
C PHE A 105 -11.62 -5.37 -4.48
N PRO A 106 -11.42 -6.34 -5.40
CA PRO A 106 -11.23 -7.74 -5.02
C PRO A 106 -9.93 -7.97 -4.23
N ALA A 107 -10.03 -8.39 -2.97
CA ALA A 107 -8.86 -8.56 -2.07
C ALA A 107 -7.80 -9.51 -2.63
N GLN A 108 -8.21 -10.60 -3.29
CA GLN A 108 -7.31 -11.58 -3.91
C GLN A 108 -6.53 -11.05 -5.13
N ASN A 109 -6.86 -9.85 -5.60
CA ASN A 109 -6.18 -9.17 -6.70
C ASN A 109 -5.24 -8.06 -6.21
N ILE A 110 -5.02 -7.94 -4.90
CA ILE A 110 -4.16 -6.92 -4.31
C ILE A 110 -2.81 -7.52 -3.93
N VAL A 111 -1.77 -6.80 -4.32
CA VAL A 111 -0.41 -6.94 -3.78
C VAL A 111 -0.13 -5.74 -2.89
N ALA A 112 0.30 -5.99 -1.66
CA ALA A 112 0.76 -4.97 -0.73
C ALA A 112 2.27 -5.11 -0.57
N SER A 113 2.99 -3.99 -0.47
CA SER A 113 4.44 -4.03 -0.29
C SER A 113 4.93 -2.89 0.58
N ASP A 114 5.84 -3.22 1.47
CA ASP A 114 6.59 -2.28 2.31
C ASP A 114 7.99 -2.86 2.57
N LEU A 115 8.92 -2.03 3.04
CA LEU A 115 10.29 -2.45 3.32
C LEU A 115 10.35 -3.47 4.48
N ARG A 116 9.45 -3.34 5.45
CA ARG A 116 9.44 -4.15 6.68
C ARG A 116 8.33 -5.18 6.65
N ALA A 117 8.67 -6.46 6.84
CA ALA A 117 7.68 -7.53 6.78
C ALA A 117 6.73 -7.53 7.98
N GLU A 118 7.23 -7.14 9.14
CA GLU A 118 6.52 -7.06 10.42
C GLU A 118 5.32 -6.12 10.36
N TYR A 119 5.37 -5.12 9.48
CA TYR A 119 4.34 -4.10 9.37
C TYR A 119 3.03 -4.65 8.84
N TRP A 120 3.10 -5.68 8.00
CA TRP A 120 1.92 -6.40 7.56
C TRP A 120 1.24 -7.13 8.74
N ASN A 121 2.02 -7.69 9.66
CA ASN A 121 1.49 -8.32 10.87
C ASN A 121 0.84 -7.29 11.80
N PHE A 122 1.45 -6.11 11.98
CA PHE A 122 0.81 -5.02 12.73
C PHE A 122 -0.50 -4.55 12.09
N GLY A 123 -0.62 -4.63 10.77
CA GLY A 123 -1.90 -4.47 10.08
C GLY A 123 -2.93 -5.52 10.49
N HIS A 124 -2.53 -6.78 10.58
CA HIS A 124 -3.41 -7.84 11.06
C HIS A 124 -3.84 -7.62 12.52
N ASP A 125 -2.92 -7.21 13.39
CA ASP A 125 -3.19 -6.89 14.80
C ASP A 125 -4.15 -5.68 14.92
N LEU A 126 -3.87 -4.60 14.18
CA LEU A 126 -4.68 -3.37 14.19
C LEU A 126 -6.13 -3.68 13.84
N PHE A 127 -6.34 -4.50 12.82
CA PHE A 127 -7.67 -4.81 12.30
C PHE A 127 -8.25 -6.13 12.81
N LYS A 128 -7.61 -6.78 13.80
CA LYS A 128 -8.01 -8.09 14.35
C LYS A 128 -8.38 -9.11 13.28
N SER A 129 -7.51 -9.25 12.30
CA SER A 129 -7.76 -10.00 11.08
C SER A 129 -6.65 -11.02 10.84
N THR A 130 -6.86 -11.88 9.86
CA THR A 130 -5.91 -12.91 9.45
C THR A 130 -5.73 -12.92 7.93
N PRO A 131 -4.72 -13.62 7.41
CA PRO A 131 -4.58 -13.87 5.96
C PRO A 131 -5.81 -14.53 5.31
N SER A 132 -6.65 -15.24 6.07
CA SER A 132 -7.90 -15.79 5.53
C SER A 132 -8.99 -14.74 5.36
N THR A 133 -9.04 -13.73 6.24
CA THR A 133 -10.01 -12.62 6.16
C THR A 133 -9.59 -11.49 5.23
N LEU A 134 -8.28 -11.33 5.00
CA LEU A 134 -7.72 -10.41 4.01
C LEU A 134 -6.73 -11.17 3.12
N PRO A 135 -7.19 -11.80 2.02
CA PRO A 135 -6.34 -12.65 1.17
C PRO A 135 -5.49 -11.84 0.17
N ALA A 136 -5.10 -10.62 0.53
CA ALA A 136 -4.12 -9.83 -0.23
C ALA A 136 -2.72 -10.45 -0.05
N ILE A 137 -1.91 -10.45 -1.10
CA ILE A 137 -0.53 -10.97 -1.02
C ILE A 137 0.37 -9.84 -0.56
N PHE A 138 1.14 -10.07 0.49
CA PHE A 138 2.16 -9.13 0.94
C PHE A 138 3.55 -9.60 0.51
N ILE A 139 4.32 -8.69 -0.09
CA ILE A 139 5.69 -8.94 -0.54
C ILE A 139 6.60 -7.85 0.05
N PRO A 140 7.42 -8.15 1.08
CA PRO A 140 8.36 -7.19 1.61
C PRO A 140 9.55 -7.03 0.66
N GLY A 141 10.09 -5.81 0.57
CA GLY A 141 11.32 -5.60 -0.18
C GLY A 141 11.76 -4.14 -0.29
N ASP A 142 13.04 -3.98 -0.60
CA ASP A 142 13.64 -2.68 -0.86
C ASP A 142 13.41 -2.29 -2.33
N VAL A 143 12.74 -1.16 -2.57
CA VAL A 143 12.47 -0.65 -3.92
C VAL A 143 13.74 -0.37 -4.70
N PHE A 144 14.89 -0.18 -4.06
CA PHE A 144 16.17 0.04 -4.71
C PHE A 144 16.90 -1.27 -5.06
N ASP A 145 16.60 -2.36 -4.37
CA ASP A 145 17.17 -3.67 -4.68
C ASP A 145 16.75 -4.11 -6.10
N PRO A 146 17.71 -4.30 -7.04
CA PRO A 146 17.41 -4.69 -8.41
C PRO A 146 16.84 -6.12 -8.52
N SER A 147 17.01 -6.97 -7.50
CA SER A 147 16.38 -8.29 -7.42
C SER A 147 14.92 -8.22 -6.97
N PHE A 148 14.53 -7.14 -6.27
CA PHE A 148 13.16 -6.90 -5.83
C PHE A 148 12.30 -6.29 -6.94
N ILE A 149 12.80 -5.23 -7.59
CA ILE A 149 12.22 -4.67 -8.81
C ILE A 149 13.33 -4.29 -9.77
N SER A 150 13.40 -4.94 -10.92
CA SER A 150 14.36 -4.62 -11.97
C SER A 150 13.93 -3.40 -12.78
N VAL A 151 14.91 -2.62 -13.25
CA VAL A 151 14.64 -1.49 -14.14
C VAL A 151 14.52 -2.01 -15.56
N GLN A 152 13.30 -1.96 -16.10
CA GLN A 152 13.03 -2.36 -17.48
C GLN A 152 12.14 -1.33 -18.18
N ALA A 153 12.24 -1.22 -19.50
CA ALA A 153 11.35 -0.34 -20.27
C ALA A 153 9.88 -0.77 -20.08
N PRO A 154 8.91 0.17 -19.97
CA PRO A 154 7.49 -0.18 -19.97
C PRO A 154 7.13 -0.95 -21.24
N LEU A 155 6.29 -1.97 -21.10
CA LEU A 155 5.74 -2.67 -22.27
C LEU A 155 4.84 -1.71 -23.05
N ARG A 156 4.85 -1.81 -24.38
CA ARG A 156 3.97 -1.00 -25.26
C ARG A 156 2.73 -1.75 -25.74
N THR A 157 2.80 -3.07 -25.72
CA THR A 157 1.74 -3.97 -26.21
C THR A 157 1.59 -5.14 -25.24
N THR A 158 0.37 -5.67 -25.12
CA THR A 158 0.09 -6.90 -24.39
C THR A 158 -0.17 -8.04 -25.36
N SER A 159 0.22 -9.26 -24.97
CA SER A 159 -0.28 -10.46 -25.63
C SER A 159 -1.69 -10.75 -25.13
N ALA A 160 -2.58 -11.28 -25.97
CA ALA A 160 -3.90 -11.73 -25.52
C ALA A 160 -3.79 -12.76 -24.39
N THR A 161 -2.72 -13.55 -24.37
CA THR A 161 -2.43 -14.54 -23.33
C THR A 161 -2.02 -13.96 -21.97
N SER A 162 -1.66 -12.67 -21.91
CA SER A 162 -1.23 -12.01 -20.66
C SER A 162 -2.34 -11.21 -19.98
N ILE A 163 -3.52 -11.13 -20.58
CA ILE A 163 -4.66 -10.36 -20.07
C ILE A 163 -5.47 -11.23 -19.11
N GLY A 164 -5.75 -10.69 -17.93
CA GLY A 164 -6.64 -11.33 -16.97
C GLY A 164 -6.06 -12.59 -16.33
N ILE A 165 -4.73 -12.75 -16.28
CA ILE A 165 -4.11 -13.84 -15.52
C ILE A 165 -4.37 -13.58 -14.02
N PRO A 166 -4.91 -14.56 -13.26
CA PRO A 166 -5.09 -14.44 -11.83
C PRO A 166 -3.76 -14.20 -11.10
N LEU A 167 -3.78 -13.36 -10.06
CA LEU A 167 -2.57 -12.99 -9.30
C LEU A 167 -1.78 -14.20 -8.79
N LYS A 168 -2.48 -15.20 -8.25
CA LYS A 168 -1.88 -16.43 -7.73
C LYS A 168 -1.12 -17.20 -8.81
N SER A 169 -1.60 -17.21 -10.05
CA SER A 169 -0.90 -17.87 -11.16
C SER A 169 0.39 -17.16 -11.55
N ILE A 170 0.45 -15.84 -11.34
CA ILE A 170 1.66 -15.03 -11.61
C ILE A 170 2.70 -15.25 -10.52
N LEU A 171 2.29 -15.18 -9.25
CA LEU A 171 3.20 -15.19 -8.11
C LEU A 171 3.50 -16.58 -7.54
N GLN A 172 2.66 -17.57 -7.83
CA GLN A 172 2.77 -18.97 -7.38
C GLN A 172 3.09 -19.09 -5.87
N PRO A 173 2.32 -18.43 -4.98
CA PRO A 173 2.62 -18.37 -3.55
C PRO A 173 2.62 -19.75 -2.86
N GLU A 174 1.98 -20.76 -3.47
CA GLU A 174 2.01 -22.16 -3.03
C GLU A 174 3.40 -22.80 -3.13
N LEU A 175 4.30 -22.25 -3.97
CA LEU A 175 5.69 -22.70 -4.10
C LEU A 175 6.63 -21.99 -3.12
N GLY A 176 6.12 -21.03 -2.34
CA GLY A 176 6.85 -20.28 -1.34
C GLY A 176 6.46 -18.80 -1.33
N THR A 177 6.90 -18.07 -0.30
CA THR A 177 6.65 -16.63 -0.20
C THR A 177 7.31 -15.90 -1.38
N PRO A 178 6.55 -15.16 -2.22
CA PRO A 178 7.13 -14.35 -3.28
C PRO A 178 8.13 -13.34 -2.69
N LYS A 179 9.24 -13.12 -3.38
CA LYS A 179 10.35 -12.26 -2.91
C LYS A 179 10.63 -11.06 -3.79
N SER A 180 9.85 -10.88 -4.87
CA SER A 180 10.10 -9.89 -5.92
C SER A 180 8.78 -9.50 -6.56
N LEU A 181 8.71 -8.26 -7.06
CA LEU A 181 7.58 -7.76 -7.85
C LEU A 181 7.79 -7.96 -9.36
N ASP A 182 8.96 -8.41 -9.80
CA ASP A 182 9.28 -8.61 -11.22
C ASP A 182 8.29 -9.51 -11.98
N PRO A 183 7.73 -10.59 -11.40
CA PRO A 183 6.71 -11.38 -12.08
C PRO A 183 5.46 -10.57 -12.46
N LEU A 184 5.21 -9.42 -11.80
CA LEU A 184 4.06 -8.54 -12.07
C LEU A 184 4.29 -7.59 -13.25
N ARG A 185 5.43 -7.66 -13.92
CA ARG A 185 5.78 -6.83 -15.07
C ARG A 185 4.67 -6.81 -16.13
N GLY A 186 4.08 -5.64 -16.37
CA GLY A 186 3.01 -5.46 -17.36
C GLY A 186 1.63 -5.98 -16.95
N HIS A 187 1.46 -6.43 -15.69
CA HIS A 187 0.21 -7.01 -15.21
C HIS A 187 -0.60 -6.08 -14.29
N LEU A 188 0.04 -5.07 -13.68
CA LEU A 188 -0.64 -4.18 -12.74
C LEU A 188 -1.59 -3.22 -13.47
N SER A 189 -2.88 -3.28 -13.13
CA SER A 189 -3.89 -2.36 -13.67
C SER A 189 -3.87 -1.03 -12.94
N ALA A 190 -3.56 -1.06 -11.65
CA ALA A 190 -3.37 0.12 -10.83
C ALA A 190 -2.16 -0.03 -9.92
N ILE A 191 -1.42 1.06 -9.73
CA ILE A 191 -0.39 1.17 -8.71
C ILE A 191 -0.73 2.38 -7.85
N HIS A 192 -0.96 2.15 -6.57
CA HIS A 192 -1.10 3.19 -5.57
C HIS A 192 0.23 3.36 -4.83
N SER A 193 0.65 4.61 -4.63
CA SER A 193 1.73 4.94 -3.71
C SER A 193 1.52 6.35 -3.16
N SER A 194 1.37 6.49 -1.85
CA SER A 194 1.12 7.77 -1.19
C SER A 194 2.04 7.96 0.02
N ALA A 195 2.47 9.19 0.29
CA ALA A 195 3.46 9.48 1.33
C ALA A 195 4.71 8.57 1.26
N PHE A 196 5.15 8.26 0.04
CA PHE A 196 6.33 7.43 -0.24
C PHE A 196 7.42 8.24 -0.96
N PHE A 197 7.15 8.75 -2.16
CA PHE A 197 8.15 9.46 -2.99
C PHE A 197 8.87 10.63 -2.28
N HIS A 198 8.18 11.34 -1.37
CA HIS A 198 8.78 12.44 -0.59
C HIS A 198 9.91 12.02 0.37
N LEU A 199 10.16 10.72 0.53
CA LEU A 199 11.24 10.19 1.36
C LEU A 199 12.59 10.13 0.63
N PHE A 200 12.61 10.46 -0.67
CA PHE A 200 13.73 10.18 -1.56
C PHE A 200 14.14 11.43 -2.34
N ASN A 201 15.41 11.49 -2.75
CA ASN A 201 15.91 12.56 -3.62
C ASN A 201 15.39 12.46 -5.06
N ARG A 202 15.73 13.41 -5.91
CA ARG A 202 15.21 13.48 -7.28
C ARG A 202 15.59 12.25 -8.12
N GLU A 203 16.84 11.79 -8.01
CA GLU A 203 17.34 10.66 -8.81
C GLU A 203 16.68 9.34 -8.40
N GLU A 204 16.52 9.15 -7.10
CA GLU A 204 15.82 8.03 -6.50
C GLU A 204 14.33 8.01 -6.87
N GLN A 205 13.65 9.15 -6.79
CA GLN A 205 12.26 9.27 -7.25
C GLN A 205 12.12 8.90 -8.72
N LEU A 206 13.03 9.36 -9.59
CA LEU A 206 13.03 9.00 -11.00
C LEU A 206 13.26 7.50 -11.21
N LEU A 207 14.16 6.89 -10.44
CA LEU A 207 14.44 5.46 -10.48
C LEU A 207 13.20 4.64 -10.07
N ILE A 208 12.56 5.00 -8.96
CA ILE A 208 11.31 4.38 -8.49
C ILE A 208 10.22 4.52 -9.55
N ALA A 209 10.05 5.71 -10.14
CA ALA A 209 9.05 5.94 -11.19
C ALA A 209 9.29 5.04 -12.42
N LYS A 210 10.55 4.85 -12.85
CA LYS A 210 10.92 3.91 -13.93
C LYS A 210 10.58 2.47 -13.58
N LYS A 211 10.89 2.03 -12.35
CA LYS A 211 10.56 0.69 -11.84
C LYS A 211 9.05 0.45 -11.84
N LEU A 212 8.26 1.38 -11.31
CA LEU A 212 6.80 1.29 -11.30
C LEU A 212 6.18 1.30 -12.71
N ALA A 213 6.68 2.14 -13.60
CA ALA A 213 6.23 2.17 -15.00
C ALA A 213 6.48 0.84 -15.72
N SER A 214 7.52 0.11 -15.33
CA SER A 214 7.83 -1.22 -15.88
C SER A 214 6.81 -2.30 -15.47
N LEU A 215 6.18 -2.14 -14.29
CA LEU A 215 5.18 -3.06 -13.76
C LEU A 215 3.77 -2.77 -14.30
N LEU A 216 3.51 -1.53 -14.70
CA LEU A 216 2.21 -1.10 -15.18
C LEU A 216 1.80 -1.83 -16.46
N SER A 217 0.55 -2.27 -16.51
CA SER A 217 -0.04 -2.88 -17.69
C SER A 217 -0.19 -1.87 -18.83
N PRO A 218 0.17 -2.24 -20.08
CA PRO A 218 0.01 -1.35 -21.24
C PRO A 218 -1.45 -1.24 -21.71
N LEU A 219 -2.39 -1.96 -21.08
CA LEU A 219 -3.80 -1.84 -21.44
C LEU A 219 -4.35 -0.45 -21.11
N PRO A 220 -5.19 0.14 -22.00
CA PRO A 220 -5.75 1.47 -21.80
C PRO A 220 -6.43 1.66 -20.44
N GLY A 221 -6.16 2.81 -19.85
CA GLY A 221 -6.73 3.22 -18.57
C GLY A 221 -6.16 2.49 -17.35
N SER A 222 -5.04 1.76 -17.50
CA SER A 222 -4.18 1.40 -16.36
C SER A 222 -3.55 2.67 -15.77
N ILE A 223 -3.38 2.74 -14.46
CA ILE A 223 -3.02 3.99 -13.77
C ILE A 223 -1.95 3.81 -12.68
N ILE A 224 -1.15 4.86 -12.47
CA ILE A 224 -0.36 5.06 -11.26
C ILE A 224 -0.92 6.30 -10.58
N PHE A 225 -1.22 6.23 -9.29
CA PHE A 225 -1.84 7.35 -8.58
C PHE A 225 -1.44 7.39 -7.10
N GLY A 226 -1.60 8.55 -6.48
CA GLY A 226 -1.30 8.77 -5.08
C GLY A 226 -1.00 10.23 -4.77
N SER A 227 -0.61 10.50 -3.53
CA SER A 227 -0.35 11.86 -3.04
C SER A 227 0.89 11.93 -2.16
N HIS A 228 1.72 12.94 -2.38
CA HIS A 228 2.95 13.18 -1.64
C HIS A 228 2.99 14.63 -1.15
N VAL A 229 3.68 14.85 -0.03
CA VAL A 229 4.05 16.21 0.37
C VAL A 229 5.17 16.65 -0.57
N GLY A 230 5.03 17.85 -1.14
CA GLY A 230 6.12 18.53 -1.83
C GLY A 230 6.68 19.66 -0.98
N PHE A 231 7.84 20.17 -1.36
CA PHE A 231 8.41 21.40 -0.82
C PHE A 231 8.28 22.54 -1.82
N THR A 232 8.14 23.77 -1.30
CA THR A 232 8.07 24.99 -2.12
C THR A 232 9.37 25.24 -2.87
N GLU A 233 10.50 24.91 -2.24
CA GLU A 233 11.81 24.88 -2.88
C GLU A 233 12.31 23.43 -2.93
N PRO A 234 12.71 22.93 -4.12
CA PRO A 234 13.29 21.60 -4.24
C PRO A 234 14.56 21.51 -3.39
N HIS A 235 14.59 20.58 -2.44
CA HIS A 235 15.80 20.24 -1.70
C HIS A 235 15.81 18.74 -1.43
N GLU A 236 17.02 18.21 -1.28
CA GLU A 236 17.30 16.82 -0.96
C GLU A 236 17.73 16.80 0.52
N GLU A 237 16.97 16.12 1.40
CA GLU A 237 17.38 15.85 2.78
C GLU A 237 18.12 14.51 2.87
#